data_AF-A0A844ZGF2-F1
#
_entry.id   AF-A0A844ZGF2-F1
#
_cell.length_a   1.000
_cell.length_b   1.000
_cell.length_c   1.000
_cell.angle_alpha   90.00
_cell.angle_beta   90.00
_cell.angle_gamma   90.00
#
_symmetry.space_group_name_H-M   'P 1'
#
loop_
_entity.id
_entity.type
_entity.pdbx_description
1 polymer ?
#
loop_
_entity_poly.entity_id
_entity_poly.type
_entity_poly.pdbx_seq_one_letter_code
_entity_poly.pdbx_strand_id
1 'polypeptide(L)'
;MKFRLITAAASAVALAGLGACAESEQEAQEDFVEQSYESQEDLLEEQADLAEAQGDEVQEEVLDAEADAMGEAGDAAEDAVE
;
A
#
# COMPACT_ATOMS: atom_id res chain seq x y z
N MET A 1 -37.12 42.64 -6.44
CA MET A 1 -36.62 41.43 -5.77
C MET A 1 -36.97 40.22 -6.62
N LYS A 2 -36.01 39.60 -7.29
CA LYS A 2 -36.20 38.36 -8.09
C LYS A 2 -34.84 37.69 -8.28
N PHE A 3 -34.24 37.29 -7.17
CA PHE A 3 -33.19 36.28 -7.14
C PHE A 3 -33.82 34.99 -6.64
N ARG A 4 -33.26 33.86 -7.10
CA ARG A 4 -33.37 32.48 -6.57
C ARG A 4 -34.11 31.50 -7.48
N LEU A 5 -33.42 31.08 -8.53
CA LEU A 5 -33.59 29.77 -9.18
C LEU A 5 -32.22 29.21 -9.59
N ILE A 6 -31.26 29.22 -8.65
CA ILE A 6 -30.00 28.48 -8.81
C ILE A 6 -29.79 27.68 -7.52
N THR A 7 -30.55 26.61 -7.37
CA THR A 7 -30.22 25.58 -6.39
C THR A 7 -30.86 24.28 -6.83
N ALA A 8 -30.08 23.20 -6.74
CA ALA A 8 -30.48 21.80 -6.93
C ALA A 8 -30.23 21.15 -8.31
N ALA A 9 -29.04 21.30 -8.89
CA ALA A 9 -28.58 20.36 -9.93
C ALA A 9 -27.06 20.11 -9.93
N ALA A 10 -26.40 20.12 -8.76
CA ALA A 10 -24.95 19.87 -8.66
C ALA A 10 -24.60 18.77 -7.64
N SER A 11 -25.54 17.86 -7.36
CA SER A 11 -25.35 16.81 -6.34
C SER A 11 -25.38 15.39 -6.91
N ALA A 12 -25.59 15.23 -8.22
CA ALA A 12 -25.67 13.91 -8.85
C ALA A 12 -24.30 13.37 -9.34
N VAL A 13 -23.26 14.21 -9.40
CA VAL A 13 -21.92 13.77 -9.86
C VAL A 13 -21.11 13.09 -8.75
N ALA A 14 -21.48 13.28 -7.48
CA ALA A 14 -20.79 12.64 -6.35
C ALA A 14 -21.03 11.12 -6.24
N LEU A 15 -22.09 10.59 -6.86
CA LEU A 15 -22.41 9.16 -6.83
C LEU A 15 -21.84 8.38 -8.02
N ALA A 16 -21.46 9.06 -9.12
CA ALA A 16 -20.83 8.40 -10.27
C ALA A 16 -19.32 8.15 -10.07
N GLY A 17 -18.67 8.88 -9.14
CA GLY A 17 -17.27 8.66 -8.76
C GLY A 17 -17.07 7.49 -7.78
N LEU A 18 -18.11 7.06 -7.07
CA LEU A 18 -18.04 5.93 -6.13
C LEU A 18 -17.99 4.56 -6.84
N GLY A 19 -18.27 4.50 -8.15
CA GLY A 19 -18.09 3.29 -8.95
C GLY A 19 -16.64 3.00 -9.34
N ALA A 20 -15.73 3.97 -9.12
CA ALA A 20 -14.29 3.75 -9.23
C ALA A 20 -13.66 3.32 -7.87
N CYS A 21 -14.48 3.15 -6.83
CA CYS A 21 -14.13 2.56 -5.53
C CYS A 21 -14.82 1.20 -5.36
N ALA A 22 -15.13 0.52 -6.47
CA ALA A 22 -15.60 -0.86 -6.45
C ALA A 22 -14.43 -1.78 -6.79
N GLU A 23 -13.32 -1.58 -6.08
CA GLU A 23 -12.34 -2.63 -5.86
C GLU A 23 -13.06 -3.80 -5.20
N SER A 24 -12.78 -5.03 -5.63
CA SER A 24 -13.47 -6.18 -5.05
C SER A 24 -13.06 -6.37 -3.58
N GLU A 25 -13.89 -7.02 -2.75
CA GLU A 25 -13.48 -7.37 -1.37
C GLU A 25 -12.24 -8.29 -1.35
N GLN A 26 -11.94 -8.96 -2.47
CA GLN A 26 -10.78 -9.80 -2.68
C GLN A 26 -9.53 -8.94 -2.98
N GLU A 27 -9.61 -8.05 -3.96
CA GLU A 27 -8.54 -7.10 -4.32
C GLU A 27 -8.18 -6.20 -3.12
N ALA A 28 -9.16 -5.73 -2.34
CA ALA A 28 -8.88 -5.00 -1.10
C ALA A 28 -8.20 -5.83 0.01
N GLN A 29 -8.29 -7.17 -0.06
CA GLN A 29 -7.56 -8.07 0.84
C GLN A 29 -6.15 -8.36 0.33
N GLU A 30 -5.98 -8.54 -0.98
CA GLU A 30 -4.68 -8.62 -1.67
C GLU A 30 -3.85 -7.37 -1.33
N ASP A 31 -4.38 -6.17 -1.64
CA ASP A 31 -3.74 -4.88 -1.38
C ASP A 31 -3.37 -4.68 0.11
N PHE A 32 -4.23 -5.12 1.02
CA PHE A 32 -3.96 -5.00 2.45
C PHE A 32 -2.82 -5.92 2.90
N VAL A 33 -2.77 -7.14 2.35
CA VAL A 33 -1.71 -8.10 2.66
C VAL A 33 -0.39 -7.63 2.07
N GLU A 34 -0.37 -7.29 0.77
CA GLU A 34 0.81 -6.75 0.07
C GLU A 34 1.38 -5.55 0.84
N GLN A 35 0.56 -4.53 1.10
CA GLN A 35 0.99 -3.33 1.83
C GLN A 35 1.52 -3.64 3.23
N SER A 36 0.97 -4.63 3.94
CA SER A 36 1.42 -4.99 5.28
C SER A 36 2.81 -5.62 5.28
N TYR A 37 3.18 -6.36 4.23
CA TYR A 37 4.51 -6.96 4.13
C TYR A 37 5.51 -6.00 3.51
N GLU A 38 5.16 -5.31 2.42
CA GLU A 38 6.02 -4.29 1.79
C GLU A 38 6.42 -3.20 2.80
N SER A 39 5.48 -2.71 3.62
CA SER A 39 5.81 -1.68 4.62
C SER A 39 6.78 -2.15 5.71
N GLN A 40 6.90 -3.46 5.93
CA GLN A 40 7.89 -4.02 6.86
C GLN A 40 9.23 -4.29 6.15
N GLU A 41 9.19 -4.74 4.90
CA GLU A 41 10.36 -4.85 4.00
C GLU A 41 11.06 -3.49 3.86
N ASP A 42 10.31 -2.43 3.52
CA ASP A 42 10.81 -1.05 3.40
C ASP A 42 11.59 -0.61 4.65
N LEU A 43 11.09 -0.97 5.85
CA LEU A 43 11.75 -0.61 7.10
C LEU A 43 13.06 -1.38 7.31
N LEU A 44 13.15 -2.61 6.82
CA LEU A 44 14.37 -3.42 6.89
C LEU A 44 15.40 -2.91 5.88
N GLU A 45 14.97 -2.61 4.65
CA GLU A 45 15.84 -2.00 3.62
C GLU A 45 16.39 -0.65 4.07
N GLU A 46 15.56 0.24 4.64
CA GLU A 46 16.05 1.55 5.14
C GLU A 46 17.05 1.37 6.30
N GLN A 47 16.93 0.30 7.09
CA GLN A 47 17.92 -0.04 8.12
C GLN A 47 19.21 -0.62 7.51
N ALA A 48 19.10 -1.41 6.44
CA ALA A 48 20.24 -1.95 5.70
C ALA A 48 21.04 -0.81 5.05
N ASP A 49 20.35 0.13 4.38
CA ASP A 49 20.93 1.36 3.83
C ASP A 49 21.68 2.17 4.89
N LEU A 50 21.09 2.29 6.09
CA LEU A 50 21.73 2.97 7.21
C LEU A 50 22.99 2.23 7.68
N ALA A 51 22.98 0.90 7.69
CA ALA A 51 24.13 0.07 8.04
C ALA A 51 25.25 0.20 7.00
N GLU A 52 24.92 0.16 5.70
CA GLU A 52 25.84 0.40 4.59
C GLU A 52 26.49 1.79 4.71
N ALA A 53 25.69 2.82 4.97
CA ALA A 53 26.17 4.19 5.15
C ALA A 53 27.10 4.34 6.37
N GLN A 54 26.98 3.47 7.37
CA GLN A 54 27.87 3.39 8.54
C GLN A 54 29.10 2.49 8.30
N GLY A 55 29.13 1.75 7.18
CA GLY A 55 30.18 0.82 6.80
C GLY A 55 30.10 -0.54 7.51
N ASP A 56 28.91 -0.94 7.98
CA ASP A 56 28.66 -2.24 8.61
C ASP A 56 28.07 -3.23 7.60
N GLU A 57 28.92 -3.75 6.71
CA GLU A 57 28.55 -4.69 5.63
C GLU A 57 27.90 -5.98 6.16
N VAL A 58 28.27 -6.46 7.36
CA VAL A 58 27.67 -7.69 7.91
C VAL A 58 26.23 -7.43 8.38
N GLN A 59 25.98 -6.24 8.94
CA GLN A 59 24.64 -5.86 9.36
C GLN A 59 23.74 -5.58 8.16
N GLU A 60 24.25 -4.93 7.11
CA GLU A 60 23.53 -4.76 5.84
C GLU A 60 23.13 -6.11 5.25
N GLU A 61 24.07 -7.04 5.02
CA GLU A 61 23.75 -8.37 4.46
C GLU A 61 22.70 -9.16 5.28
N VAL A 62 22.66 -8.98 6.61
CA VAL A 62 21.67 -9.63 7.46
C VAL A 62 20.29 -8.99 7.32
N LEU A 63 20.23 -7.66 7.26
CA LEU A 63 18.99 -6.91 7.13
C LEU A 63 18.38 -7.10 5.73
N ASP A 64 19.21 -7.11 4.69
CA ASP A 64 18.79 -7.42 3.32
C ASP A 64 18.19 -8.83 3.23
N ALA A 65 18.85 -9.84 3.80
CA ALA A 65 18.33 -11.20 3.80
C ALA A 65 17.02 -11.34 4.61
N GLU A 66 16.79 -10.48 5.61
CA GLU A 66 15.53 -10.43 6.35
C GLU A 66 14.44 -9.71 5.56
N ALA A 67 14.78 -8.65 4.81
CA ALA A 67 13.88 -7.96 3.89
C ALA A 67 13.43 -8.90 2.76
N ASP A 68 14.36 -9.60 2.10
CA ASP A 68 14.07 -10.62 1.08
C ASP A 68 13.09 -11.67 1.61
N ALA A 69 13.32 -12.18 2.82
CA ALA A 69 12.45 -13.17 3.44
C ALA A 69 11.06 -12.60 3.81
N MET A 70 10.97 -11.29 4.09
CA MET A 70 9.72 -10.60 4.34
C MET A 70 8.92 -10.44 3.04
N GLY A 71 9.57 -10.05 1.95
CA GLY A 71 8.98 -9.95 0.61
C GLY A 71 8.44 -11.30 0.13
N GLU A 72 9.24 -12.37 0.19
CA GLU A 72 8.79 -13.72 -0.18
C GLU A 72 7.60 -14.22 0.69
N ALA A 73 7.55 -13.81 1.95
CA ALA A 73 6.42 -14.12 2.83
C ALA A 73 5.16 -13.31 2.48
N GLY A 74 5.34 -12.07 2.00
CA GLY A 74 4.30 -11.22 1.45
C GLY A 74 3.67 -11.84 0.21
N ASP A 75 4.49 -12.20 -0.79
CA ASP A 75 4.06 -12.88 -2.01
C ASP A 75 3.25 -14.14 -1.69
N ALA A 76 3.77 -14.99 -0.79
CA ALA A 76 3.08 -16.22 -0.39
C ALA A 76 1.75 -15.96 0.35
N ALA A 77 1.61 -14.81 1.01
CA ALA A 77 0.39 -14.41 1.69
C ALA A 77 -0.63 -13.79 0.73
N GLU A 78 -0.18 -13.01 -0.26
CA GLU A 78 -0.99 -12.49 -1.36
C GLU A 78 -1.56 -13.64 -2.20
N ASP A 79 -0.72 -14.60 -2.62
CA ASP A 79 -1.12 -15.83 -3.33
C ASP A 79 -2.19 -16.65 -2.57
N ALA A 80 -2.25 -16.52 -1.24
CA ALA A 80 -3.24 -17.22 -0.42
C ALA A 80 -4.61 -16.53 -0.39
N VAL A 81 -4.69 -15.27 -0.83
CA VAL A 81 -5.91 -14.46 -0.91
C VAL A 81 -6.41 -14.22 -2.35
N GLU A 82 -5.56 -14.41 -3.36
CA GLU A 82 -5.90 -14.47 -4.81
C GLU A 82 -6.80 -15.67 -5.19
#